data_AF-A0AAD9GEK5-F1
#
_entry.id   AF-A0AAD9GEK5-F1
#
_cell.length_a   1.000
_cell.length_b   1.000
_cell.length_c   1.000
_cell.angle_alpha   90.00
_cell.angle_beta   90.00
_cell.angle_gamma   90.00
#
_symmetry.space_group_name_H-M   'P 1'
#
loop_
_entity.id
_entity.type
_entity.pdbx_description
1 polymer ?
#
loop_
_entity_poly.entity_id
_entity_poly.type
_entity_poly.pdbx_seq_one_letter_code
_entity_poly.pdbx_strand_id
1 'polypeptide(L)'
;MTGLNIVANLNSASWGPDERCEQTVASCLGRLNTLPLEPNLKLERQIRICDFTYFTYQKTIRDAGRYGRQPNPMMVDEEMQFQTVDGRTLMKTKNMQHYRKKVVPKQTTQAFNQKQMEEEAMILSTKQKHPETRKQRMMHPRNNRSNARHHTFNEWSIEPLPTWQLVEDIPFNKLLKLDLGPGQVVSTDIMWRGKLGVYDKRMDNISVKAEMPVQNVNSQYDYYWTSTNDDDCIMDYLVELHRNNDAKGSEEPKTEFDKIILGATDQIISVLMTAARSKYSWHLTVTKINNQIILDKANGSIIDMVTVNETAPEPPMPDAEIKINRPPALGYEAVKVNQRVRQQVLVPDQLSDEFDLPPFVEEGDNPSTMAYRYRTFTVPGSNNGKGYERLPIHVVTRGEVHARMQGVPQGGYTYVCALNELPHKTQKSWRTQIETQKGALLANEMRNNTAKLQRFAASAILSGCDTLKLAFVSRRVPSDAENHTIIGIHTYTTENLATQMGLNMRNAWAIVRLICNLIMSRPDGQYILVKDPLKPNIRFYAVPEEDDGDFQAKE
;
A
#
# COMPACT_ATOMS: atom_id res chain seq x y z
N MET A 1 -63.21 -22.99 15.91
CA MET A 1 -62.31 -24.11 16.20
C MET A 1 -61.61 -24.50 14.92
N THR A 2 -60.49 -23.86 14.62
CA THR A 2 -59.66 -24.15 13.44
C THR A 2 -58.24 -24.27 13.95
N GLY A 3 -57.75 -25.49 14.15
CA GLY A 3 -56.37 -25.68 14.60
C GLY A 3 -56.06 -26.97 15.33
N LEU A 4 -56.39 -28.13 14.77
CA LEU A 4 -55.74 -29.39 15.15
C LEU A 4 -55.76 -30.34 13.96
N ASN A 5 -54.58 -30.58 13.38
CA ASN A 5 -54.39 -31.50 12.27
C ASN A 5 -53.74 -32.76 12.86
N ILE A 6 -54.53 -33.82 13.08
CA ILE A 6 -54.06 -35.06 13.67
C ILE A 6 -53.50 -35.94 12.55
N VAL A 7 -52.20 -36.21 12.60
CA VAL A 7 -51.53 -37.14 11.68
C VAL A 7 -51.10 -38.36 12.49
N ALA A 8 -51.62 -39.54 12.11
CA ALA A 8 -51.29 -40.82 12.73
C ALA A 8 -50.69 -41.76 11.68
N ASN A 9 -49.62 -42.47 12.05
CA ASN A 9 -48.98 -43.47 11.20
C ASN A 9 -49.68 -44.82 11.40
N LEU A 10 -50.34 -45.33 10.35
CA LEU A 10 -51.09 -46.58 10.39
C LEU A 10 -50.32 -47.64 9.59
N ASN A 11 -49.71 -48.60 10.29
CA ASN A 11 -49.09 -49.77 9.68
C ASN A 11 -50.03 -50.98 9.86
N SER A 12 -50.46 -51.57 8.75
CA SER A 12 -51.38 -52.71 8.75
C SER A 12 -50.68 -54.06 9.00
N ALA A 13 -49.37 -54.13 8.79
CA ALA A 13 -48.59 -55.36 8.90
C ALA A 13 -47.89 -55.52 10.25
N SER A 14 -47.61 -54.42 10.95
CA SER A 14 -46.95 -54.44 12.24
C SER A 14 -47.32 -53.23 13.08
N TRP A 15 -46.98 -53.24 14.37
CA TRP A 15 -47.19 -52.09 15.25
C TRP A 15 -46.08 -51.04 15.13
N GLY A 16 -45.05 -51.28 14.31
CA GLY A 16 -43.93 -50.37 14.08
C GLY A 16 -44.15 -49.41 12.90
N PRO A 17 -43.27 -48.41 12.71
CA PRO A 17 -43.37 -47.48 11.59
C PRO A 17 -43.20 -48.21 10.25
N ASP A 18 -44.07 -47.94 9.27
CA ASP A 18 -43.92 -48.45 7.91
C ASP A 18 -42.98 -47.56 7.10
N GLU A 19 -41.78 -48.06 6.83
CA GLU A 19 -40.74 -47.37 6.04
C GLU A 19 -41.11 -47.20 4.56
N ARG A 20 -42.12 -47.94 4.06
CA ARG A 20 -42.58 -47.85 2.67
C ARG A 20 -43.74 -46.87 2.49
N CYS A 21 -44.35 -46.41 3.57
CA CYS A 21 -45.42 -45.42 3.52
C CYS A 21 -44.82 -44.02 3.31
N GLU A 22 -44.91 -43.51 2.10
CA GLU A 22 -44.31 -42.24 1.68
C GLU A 22 -44.79 -41.04 2.53
N GLN A 23 -46.04 -41.09 2.99
CA GLN A 23 -46.64 -40.05 3.83
C GLN A 23 -46.08 -40.05 5.26
N THR A 24 -45.72 -41.23 5.79
CA THR A 24 -45.04 -41.39 7.07
C THR A 24 -43.60 -40.90 7.00
N VAL A 25 -42.89 -41.27 5.94
CA VAL A 25 -41.50 -40.81 5.72
C VAL A 25 -41.47 -39.28 5.56
N ALA A 26 -42.38 -38.70 4.77
CA ALA A 26 -42.43 -37.25 4.56
C ALA A 26 -42.79 -36.46 5.83
N SER A 27 -43.75 -36.96 6.63
CA SER A 27 -44.21 -36.26 7.84
C SER A 27 -43.24 -36.38 9.02
N CYS A 28 -42.62 -37.54 9.22
CA CYS A 28 -41.80 -37.83 10.40
C CYS A 28 -40.28 -37.78 10.13
N LEU A 29 -39.83 -38.16 8.92
CA LEU A 29 -38.42 -38.31 8.57
C LEU A 29 -37.96 -37.35 7.46
N GLY A 30 -38.87 -36.57 6.86
CA GLY A 30 -38.55 -35.69 5.72
C GLY A 30 -37.47 -34.66 6.02
N ARG A 31 -37.40 -34.15 7.26
CA ARG A 31 -36.33 -33.24 7.72
C ARG A 31 -35.02 -33.94 8.09
N LEU A 32 -35.06 -35.26 8.33
CA LEU A 32 -33.87 -36.06 8.62
C LEU A 32 -33.14 -36.46 7.33
N ASN A 33 -33.85 -36.62 6.21
CA ASN A 33 -33.23 -36.87 4.89
C ASN A 33 -32.36 -35.70 4.37
N THR A 34 -32.54 -34.48 4.91
CA THR A 34 -31.66 -33.34 4.58
C THR A 34 -30.37 -33.32 5.40
N LEU A 35 -30.23 -34.20 6.40
CA LEU A 35 -29.05 -34.27 7.26
C LEU A 35 -28.36 -35.63 7.05
N PRO A 36 -27.07 -35.69 6.69
CA PRO A 36 -26.32 -36.95 6.64
C PRO A 36 -26.10 -37.43 8.08
N LEU A 37 -27.05 -38.20 8.61
CA LEU A 37 -27.06 -38.57 10.02
C LEU A 37 -26.15 -39.79 10.24
N GLU A 38 -24.93 -39.55 10.71
CA GLU A 38 -24.24 -40.54 11.55
C GLU A 38 -24.52 -40.19 13.03
N PRO A 39 -25.32 -40.98 13.76
CA PRO A 39 -25.57 -40.72 15.17
C PRO A 39 -24.35 -41.21 15.97
N ASN A 40 -23.37 -40.33 16.18
CA ASN A 40 -22.25 -40.60 17.08
C ASN A 40 -22.01 -39.45 18.06
N LEU A 41 -23.01 -39.15 18.87
CA LEU A 41 -22.88 -38.25 20.01
C LEU A 41 -22.34 -39.04 21.22
N LYS A 42 -21.04 -39.35 21.22
CA LYS A 42 -20.33 -39.62 22.46
C LYS A 42 -19.99 -38.27 23.11
N LEU A 43 -20.61 -37.98 24.25
CA LEU A 43 -20.42 -36.74 25.01
C LEU A 43 -19.01 -36.55 25.62
N GLU A 44 -18.10 -37.49 25.39
CA GLU A 44 -16.73 -37.41 25.90
C GLU A 44 -15.75 -36.96 24.80
N ARG A 45 -15.19 -35.75 24.99
CA ARG A 45 -14.13 -35.09 24.20
C ARG A 45 -14.56 -34.47 22.87
N GLN A 46 -15.08 -33.24 22.95
CA GLN A 46 -15.47 -32.40 21.81
C GLN A 46 -14.30 -31.73 21.06
N ILE A 47 -13.07 -31.80 21.58
CA ILE A 47 -11.89 -31.14 20.98
C ILE A 47 -10.90 -32.21 20.50
N ARG A 48 -10.68 -32.28 19.18
CA ARG A 48 -9.51 -32.91 18.57
C ARG A 48 -8.68 -31.85 17.87
N ILE A 49 -7.38 -31.81 18.18
CA ILE A 49 -6.42 -30.99 17.46
C ILE A 49 -5.98 -31.81 16.24
N CYS A 50 -6.19 -31.28 15.05
CA CYS A 50 -5.70 -31.88 13.80
C CYS A 50 -4.43 -31.14 13.40
N ASP A 51 -3.28 -31.77 13.63
CA ASP A 51 -1.96 -31.23 13.29
C ASP A 51 -1.28 -32.18 12.30
N PHE A 52 -1.14 -31.73 11.06
CA PHE A 52 -0.49 -32.47 9.98
C PHE A 52 1.03 -32.62 10.19
N THR A 53 1.60 -31.93 11.19
CA THR A 53 3.02 -32.03 11.60
C THR A 53 3.23 -32.88 12.86
N TYR A 54 2.15 -33.42 13.44
CA TYR A 54 2.17 -34.11 14.74
C TYR A 54 3.15 -35.29 14.80
N PHE A 55 3.24 -36.11 13.74
CA PHE A 55 4.16 -37.25 13.67
C PHE A 55 5.63 -36.82 13.57
N THR A 56 5.90 -35.64 13.03
CA THR A 56 7.25 -35.06 12.91
C THR A 56 7.79 -34.67 14.29
N TYR A 57 6.91 -34.20 15.18
CA TYR A 57 7.25 -33.79 16.55
C TYR A 57 7.40 -34.97 17.53
N GLN A 58 6.68 -36.08 17.36
CA GLN A 58 6.84 -37.24 18.25
C GLN A 58 8.16 -38.00 18.06
N LYS A 59 8.85 -37.87 16.92
CA LYS A 59 10.18 -38.48 16.75
C LYS A 59 11.23 -37.93 17.72
N THR A 60 11.01 -36.75 18.29
CA THR A 60 11.93 -36.10 19.24
C THR A 60 11.54 -36.26 20.71
N ILE A 61 10.33 -36.75 21.03
CA ILE A 61 9.85 -36.85 22.40
C ILE A 61 9.61 -38.32 22.78
N ARG A 62 10.32 -38.76 23.82
CA ARG A 62 10.42 -40.14 24.32
C ARG A 62 9.17 -40.64 25.08
N ASP A 63 7.98 -40.09 24.80
CA ASP A 63 6.74 -40.32 25.58
C ASP A 63 5.59 -41.01 24.80
N ALA A 64 5.90 -41.74 23.72
CA ALA A 64 4.92 -42.50 22.94
C ALA A 64 4.27 -43.71 23.66
N GLY A 65 4.27 -43.74 25.00
CA GLY A 65 3.78 -44.88 25.79
C GLY A 65 2.45 -44.67 26.53
N ARG A 66 1.88 -43.46 26.59
CA ARG A 66 0.73 -43.19 27.48
C ARG A 66 -0.63 -43.03 26.83
N TYR A 67 -0.73 -43.02 25.50
CA TYR A 67 -2.01 -42.92 24.82
C TYR A 67 -2.28 -44.20 24.05
N GLY A 68 -3.34 -44.90 24.47
CA GLY A 68 -3.74 -46.22 23.97
C GLY A 68 -3.87 -46.28 22.45
N ARG A 69 -3.59 -47.47 21.91
CA ARG A 69 -3.65 -47.84 20.50
C ARG A 69 -4.93 -47.32 19.83
N GLN A 70 -4.81 -46.23 19.08
CA GLN A 70 -5.74 -45.91 18.01
C GLN A 70 -5.33 -46.70 16.76
N PRO A 71 -6.26 -47.14 15.90
CA PRO A 71 -5.92 -47.76 14.62
C PRO A 71 -5.10 -46.77 13.80
N ASN A 72 -4.00 -47.22 13.20
CA ASN A 72 -3.24 -46.41 12.26
C ASN A 72 -4.19 -46.00 11.13
N PRO A 73 -4.38 -44.70 10.85
CA PRO A 73 -4.96 -44.30 9.58
C PRO A 73 -4.03 -44.82 8.48
N MET A 74 -4.59 -45.48 7.46
CA MET A 74 -3.85 -45.76 6.23
C MET A 74 -3.41 -44.41 5.68
N MET A 75 -2.14 -44.04 5.88
CA MET A 75 -1.55 -42.98 5.09
C MET A 75 -1.50 -43.50 3.67
N VAL A 76 -2.37 -42.94 2.83
CA VAL A 76 -2.23 -43.06 1.38
C VAL A 76 -0.92 -42.33 1.07
N ASP A 77 0.08 -43.11 0.69
CA ASP A 77 1.47 -42.70 0.42
C ASP A 77 1.60 -41.78 -0.82
N GLU A 78 0.50 -41.23 -1.34
CA GLU A 78 0.46 -40.46 -2.58
C GLU A 78 0.91 -39.00 -2.42
N GLU A 79 0.89 -38.42 -1.21
CA GLU A 79 1.21 -36.98 -1.04
C GLU A 79 2.70 -36.67 -0.86
N MET A 80 3.56 -37.65 -0.55
CA MET A 80 5.02 -37.43 -0.56
C MET A 80 5.65 -37.55 -1.96
N GLN A 81 4.85 -37.87 -2.97
CA GLN A 81 5.32 -38.03 -4.35
C GLN A 81 5.25 -36.74 -5.18
N PHE A 82 4.59 -35.69 -4.67
CA PHE A 82 4.58 -34.39 -5.31
C PHE A 82 5.74 -33.53 -4.84
N GLN A 83 6.76 -33.47 -5.68
CA GLN A 83 7.88 -32.57 -5.53
C GLN A 83 7.46 -31.15 -5.94
N THR A 84 7.56 -30.18 -5.03
CA THR A 84 7.58 -28.77 -5.40
C THR A 84 8.79 -28.51 -6.29
N VAL A 85 8.55 -27.99 -7.50
CA VAL A 85 9.57 -27.73 -8.53
C VAL A 85 10.43 -26.56 -8.08
N ASP A 86 11.37 -26.81 -7.17
CA ASP A 86 12.38 -25.85 -6.74
C ASP A 86 13.77 -26.50 -6.86
N GLY A 87 14.64 -25.89 -7.68
CA GLY A 87 15.92 -26.45 -8.14
C GLY A 87 17.05 -26.47 -7.10
N ARG A 88 16.73 -26.69 -5.82
CA ARG A 88 17.75 -26.78 -4.75
C ARG A 88 18.17 -28.24 -4.57
N THR A 89 19.48 -28.50 -4.65
CA THR A 89 20.05 -29.82 -4.39
C THR A 89 19.87 -30.17 -2.91
N LEU A 90 19.03 -31.17 -2.61
CA LEU A 90 18.87 -31.66 -1.24
C LEU A 90 20.16 -32.36 -0.79
N MET A 91 20.62 -32.05 0.43
CA MET A 91 21.64 -32.84 1.12
C MET A 91 21.12 -34.27 1.28
N LYS A 92 21.81 -35.23 0.67
CA LYS A 92 21.50 -36.66 0.83
C LYS A 92 21.51 -37.03 2.31
N THR A 93 20.37 -37.52 2.80
CA THR A 93 20.26 -38.23 4.08
C THR A 93 21.18 -39.45 4.03
N LYS A 94 22.31 -39.38 4.76
CA LYS A 94 23.17 -40.56 4.96
C LYS A 94 22.42 -41.57 5.82
N ASN A 95 22.25 -42.78 5.27
CA ASN A 95 21.83 -43.95 6.03
C ASN A 95 22.72 -44.13 7.27
N MET A 96 22.07 -44.19 8.43
CA MET A 96 22.68 -44.48 9.74
C MET A 96 23.22 -45.91 9.75
N GLN A 97 24.52 -46.06 9.47
CA GLN A 97 25.24 -47.30 9.76
C GLN A 97 25.66 -47.33 11.24
N HIS A 98 25.13 -48.32 11.94
CA HIS A 98 25.59 -48.97 13.18
C HIS A 98 26.48 -48.16 14.16
N TYR A 99 25.87 -47.87 15.30
CA TYR A 99 26.46 -47.32 16.52
C TYR A 99 27.59 -48.21 17.07
N ARG A 100 28.87 -47.85 16.82
CA ARG A 100 30.03 -48.42 17.54
C ARG A 100 30.26 -47.63 18.82
N LYS A 101 30.03 -48.26 19.99
CA LYS A 101 30.32 -47.71 21.32
C LYS A 101 31.78 -47.24 21.40
N LYS A 102 32.01 -45.94 21.58
CA LYS A 102 33.32 -45.42 22.01
C LYS A 102 33.39 -45.42 23.54
N VAL A 103 34.44 -46.04 24.05
CA VAL A 103 34.79 -46.15 25.48
C VAL A 103 35.21 -44.78 26.01
N VAL A 104 34.70 -44.40 27.19
CA VAL A 104 35.05 -43.17 27.91
C VAL A 104 36.43 -43.34 28.57
N PRO A 105 37.43 -42.48 28.32
CA PRO A 105 38.67 -42.49 29.09
C PRO A 105 38.42 -41.86 30.46
N LYS A 106 38.83 -42.54 31.54
CA LYS A 106 38.80 -41.99 32.90
C LYS A 106 39.79 -40.81 32.98
N GLN A 107 39.28 -39.61 33.22
CA GLN A 107 40.09 -38.44 33.56
C GLN A 107 40.73 -38.62 34.94
N THR A 108 42.05 -38.50 35.01
CA THR A 108 42.82 -38.46 36.26
C THR A 108 42.80 -37.04 36.86
N THR A 109 42.75 -36.98 38.19
CA THR A 109 42.64 -35.76 39.02
C THR A 109 43.72 -34.70 38.83
N GLN A 110 44.81 -35.00 38.11
CA GLN A 110 45.86 -34.04 37.79
C GLN A 110 45.50 -33.06 36.66
N ALA A 111 44.66 -33.46 35.69
CA ALA A 111 44.33 -32.61 34.55
C ALA A 111 43.32 -31.49 34.89
N PHE A 112 42.58 -31.63 35.99
CA PHE A 112 41.62 -30.63 36.46
C PHE A 112 42.33 -29.48 37.21
N ASN A 113 43.30 -29.81 38.07
CA ASN A 113 44.01 -28.81 38.87
C ASN A 113 44.91 -27.89 38.02
N GLN A 114 45.46 -28.41 36.91
CA GLN A 114 46.30 -27.61 36.01
C GLN A 114 45.48 -26.56 35.24
N LYS A 115 44.23 -26.89 34.89
CA LYS A 115 43.31 -25.98 34.18
C LYS A 115 42.77 -24.88 35.09
N GLN A 116 42.63 -25.15 36.39
CA GLN A 116 42.18 -24.18 37.39
C GLN A 116 43.27 -23.12 37.69
N MET A 117 44.55 -23.51 37.73
CA MET A 117 45.67 -22.56 37.87
C MET A 117 45.84 -21.64 36.65
N GLU A 118 45.63 -22.15 35.44
CA GLU A 118 45.66 -21.32 34.21
C GLU A 118 44.51 -20.31 34.16
N GLU A 119 43.34 -20.67 34.67
CA GLU A 119 42.17 -19.79 34.70
C GLU A 119 42.31 -18.68 35.77
N GLU A 120 42.88 -18.98 36.93
CA GLU A 120 43.20 -17.97 37.96
C GLU A 120 44.31 -16.99 37.52
N ALA A 121 45.33 -17.48 36.80
CA ALA A 121 46.39 -16.63 36.25
C ALA A 121 45.88 -15.62 35.20
N MET A 122 44.85 -15.99 34.43
CA MET A 122 44.24 -15.14 33.39
C MET A 122 43.32 -14.05 33.99
N ILE A 123 42.71 -14.31 35.15
CA ILE A 123 41.86 -13.35 35.86
C ILE A 123 42.69 -12.29 36.61
N LEU A 124 43.91 -12.61 37.03
CA LEU A 124 44.84 -11.65 37.65
C LEU A 124 45.49 -10.70 36.64
N SER A 125 45.70 -11.11 35.38
CA SER A 125 46.34 -10.25 34.35
C SER A 125 45.40 -9.20 33.74
N THR A 126 44.08 -9.35 33.91
CA THR A 126 43.05 -8.44 33.34
C THR A 126 42.67 -7.28 34.26
N LYS A 127 43.17 -7.25 35.52
CA LYS A 127 42.89 -6.19 36.50
C LYS A 127 43.94 -5.07 36.60
N GLN A 128 44.98 -5.06 35.77
CA GLN A 128 46.15 -4.18 35.95
C GLN A 128 46.44 -3.16 34.83
N LYS A 129 45.46 -2.77 33.99
CA LYS A 129 45.67 -1.70 32.99
C LYS A 129 44.62 -0.57 33.02
N HIS A 130 45.11 0.61 33.44
CA HIS A 130 44.67 2.00 33.25
C HIS A 130 43.26 2.47 33.65
N PRO A 131 43.14 3.39 34.65
CA PRO A 131 41.88 3.99 35.08
C PRO A 131 41.53 5.34 34.40
N GLU A 132 41.97 5.60 33.16
CA GLU A 132 41.75 6.92 32.50
C GLU A 132 40.79 6.95 31.31
N THR A 133 40.42 5.81 30.71
CA THR A 133 39.46 5.78 29.58
C THR A 133 37.98 5.74 30.00
N ARG A 134 37.68 5.79 31.32
CA ARG A 134 36.31 5.71 31.85
C ARG A 134 35.62 7.07 32.05
N LYS A 135 36.31 8.20 31.81
CA LYS A 135 35.74 9.55 31.97
C LYS A 135 35.23 10.22 30.69
N GLN A 136 35.28 9.57 29.54
CA GLN A 136 34.77 10.14 28.27
C GLN A 136 33.45 9.51 27.78
N ARG A 137 32.75 8.78 28.65
CA ARG A 137 31.46 8.11 28.35
C ARG A 137 30.28 8.61 29.21
N MET A 138 30.39 9.81 29.78
CA MET A 138 29.40 10.42 30.67
C MET A 138 29.05 11.86 30.24
N MET A 139 28.89 12.10 28.94
CA MET A 139 28.20 13.29 28.41
C MET A 139 27.64 13.00 27.02
N HIS A 140 26.49 12.32 26.98
CA HIS A 140 25.55 12.49 25.87
C HIS A 140 24.18 12.79 26.47
N PRO A 141 23.48 13.84 26.00
CA PRO A 141 22.16 14.19 26.52
C PRO A 141 21.20 13.02 26.25
N ARG A 142 20.40 12.75 27.26
CA ARG A 142 19.38 11.71 27.28
C ARG A 142 18.21 12.13 26.39
N ASN A 143 18.40 12.09 25.07
CA ASN A 143 17.28 12.20 24.15
C ASN A 143 16.49 10.89 24.18
N ASN A 144 15.21 11.03 24.55
CA ASN A 144 14.15 10.04 24.39
C ASN A 144 14.29 9.36 23.01
N ARG A 145 14.83 8.15 22.98
CA ARG A 145 14.60 7.25 21.85
C ARG A 145 13.19 6.71 22.01
N SER A 146 12.23 7.33 21.34
CA SER A 146 11.01 6.63 20.96
C SER A 146 11.45 5.34 20.25
N ASN A 147 10.90 4.21 20.68
CA ASN A 147 11.02 2.98 19.92
C ASN A 147 10.17 3.15 18.66
N ALA A 148 10.70 3.80 17.63
CA ALA A 148 10.16 3.78 16.28
C ALA A 148 10.28 2.33 15.76
N ARG A 149 9.28 1.51 16.10
CA ARG A 149 9.04 0.27 15.36
C ARG A 149 8.54 0.73 14.00
N HIS A 150 9.39 0.64 12.98
CA HIS A 150 8.97 0.87 11.60
C HIS A 150 7.71 0.06 11.31
N HIS A 151 6.60 0.77 11.06
CA HIS A 151 5.30 0.18 10.78
C HIS A 151 5.42 -0.79 9.60
N THR A 152 4.97 -2.03 9.80
CA THR A 152 4.90 -2.99 8.70
C THR A 152 3.78 -2.54 7.76
N PHE A 153 3.94 -2.68 6.45
CA PHE A 153 2.96 -2.17 5.46
C PHE A 153 1.58 -2.90 5.50
N ASN A 154 1.45 -3.89 6.40
CA ASN A 154 0.20 -4.56 6.77
C ASN A 154 -0.39 -4.04 8.10
N GLU A 155 0.14 -2.94 8.63
CA GLU A 155 -0.39 -2.24 9.78
C GLU A 155 -1.24 -1.06 9.34
N TRP A 156 -2.03 -0.56 10.29
CA TRP A 156 -2.81 0.64 10.11
C TRP A 156 -1.88 1.83 9.89
N SER A 157 -2.12 2.58 8.82
CA SER A 157 -1.45 3.89 8.64
C SER A 157 -1.84 4.87 9.74
N ILE A 158 -3.05 4.73 10.29
CA ILE A 158 -3.49 5.33 11.53
C ILE A 158 -4.45 4.36 12.23
N GLU A 159 -4.19 4.04 13.49
CA GLU A 159 -5.01 3.12 14.26
C GLU A 159 -6.31 3.83 14.67
N PRO A 160 -7.50 3.29 14.30
CA PRO A 160 -8.76 3.89 14.73
C PRO A 160 -8.88 3.91 16.25
N LEU A 161 -9.14 5.10 16.81
CA LEU A 161 -9.34 5.25 18.25
C LEU A 161 -10.75 4.77 18.65
N PRO A 162 -10.95 4.31 19.91
CA PRO A 162 -12.28 3.96 20.42
C PRO A 162 -13.27 5.12 20.43
N THR A 163 -12.77 6.36 20.47
CA THR A 163 -13.56 7.60 20.44
C THR A 163 -14.12 7.90 19.06
N TRP A 164 -13.50 7.38 17.99
CA TRP A 164 -13.93 7.65 16.63
C TRP A 164 -15.18 6.86 16.25
N GLN A 165 -16.14 7.55 15.66
CA GLN A 165 -17.38 6.93 15.21
C GLN A 165 -17.23 6.45 13.77
N LEU A 166 -17.43 5.15 13.51
CA LEU A 166 -17.50 4.63 12.15
C LEU A 166 -18.77 5.14 11.46
N VAL A 167 -18.59 5.93 10.40
CA VAL A 167 -19.68 6.51 9.61
C VAL A 167 -20.10 5.59 8.47
N GLU A 168 -19.14 5.08 7.71
CA GLU A 168 -19.39 4.21 6.56
C GLU A 168 -18.21 3.25 6.35
N ASP A 169 -18.51 2.02 5.92
CA ASP A 169 -17.52 1.05 5.46
C ASP A 169 -17.75 0.77 3.96
N ILE A 170 -16.79 1.18 3.11
CA ILE A 170 -16.90 1.19 1.66
C ILE A 170 -16.04 0.07 1.07
N PRO A 171 -16.65 -1.06 0.65
CA PRO A 171 -15.89 -2.15 0.06
C PRO A 171 -15.44 -1.82 -1.38
N PHE A 172 -14.26 -2.30 -1.78
CA PHE A 172 -13.68 -1.98 -3.10
C PHE A 172 -14.55 -2.46 -4.27
N ASN A 173 -15.32 -3.54 -4.10
CA ASN A 173 -16.26 -4.02 -5.12
C ASN A 173 -17.35 -2.99 -5.47
N LYS A 174 -17.69 -2.07 -4.55
CA LYS A 174 -18.58 -0.93 -4.79
C LYS A 174 -17.86 0.12 -5.63
N LEU A 175 -16.64 0.49 -5.25
CA LEU A 175 -15.82 1.49 -5.95
C LEU A 175 -15.55 1.13 -7.41
N LEU A 176 -15.21 -0.13 -7.68
CA LEU A 176 -14.90 -0.61 -9.03
C LEU A 176 -16.08 -0.59 -10.01
N LYS A 177 -17.32 -0.49 -9.50
CA LYS A 177 -18.54 -0.48 -10.32
C LYS A 177 -19.08 0.93 -10.57
N LEU A 178 -18.48 1.96 -9.96
CA LEU A 178 -18.93 3.34 -10.12
C LEU A 178 -18.62 3.85 -11.52
N ASP A 179 -19.50 4.67 -12.07
CA ASP A 179 -19.28 5.37 -13.33
C ASP A 179 -20.00 6.74 -13.25
N LEU A 180 -19.37 7.77 -13.82
CA LEU A 180 -19.89 9.13 -13.80
C LEU A 180 -21.02 9.35 -14.84
N GLY A 181 -21.30 8.35 -15.67
CA GLY A 181 -22.26 8.43 -16.77
C GLY A 181 -21.72 9.28 -17.93
N PRO A 182 -22.61 9.87 -18.75
CA PRO A 182 -22.23 10.66 -19.92
C PRO A 182 -21.71 12.06 -19.57
N GLY A 183 -21.73 12.45 -18.30
CA GLY A 183 -21.27 13.76 -17.87
C GLY A 183 -19.77 13.95 -18.12
N GLN A 184 -19.41 15.01 -18.85
CA GLN A 184 -18.02 15.35 -19.10
C GLN A 184 -17.48 16.24 -17.96
N VAL A 185 -16.31 15.89 -17.45
CA VAL A 185 -15.57 16.73 -16.50
C VAL A 185 -14.86 17.82 -17.29
N VAL A 186 -15.07 19.07 -16.92
CA VAL A 186 -14.43 20.24 -17.56
C VAL A 186 -13.28 20.69 -16.67
N SER A 187 -12.10 20.90 -17.26
CA SER A 187 -10.91 21.38 -16.56
C SER A 187 -10.52 22.79 -17.01
N THR A 188 -10.13 23.65 -16.08
CA THR A 188 -9.61 25.00 -16.36
C THR A 188 -8.37 25.28 -15.54
N ASP A 189 -7.39 25.95 -16.14
CA ASP A 189 -6.18 26.38 -15.45
C ASP A 189 -6.43 27.65 -14.65
N ILE A 190 -5.82 27.74 -13.46
CA ILE A 190 -5.90 28.91 -12.58
C ILE A 190 -4.59 29.69 -12.65
N MET A 191 -3.50 29.04 -12.27
CA MET A 191 -2.18 29.66 -12.15
C MET A 191 -1.05 28.63 -12.20
N TRP A 192 0.18 29.13 -12.33
CA TRP A 192 1.41 28.35 -12.37
C TRP A 192 2.42 28.90 -11.36
N ARG A 193 3.24 28.00 -10.80
CA ARG A 193 4.35 28.32 -9.88
C ARG A 193 5.59 27.47 -10.20
N GLY A 194 6.76 27.91 -9.78
CA GLY A 194 8.02 27.18 -9.92
C GLY A 194 8.69 27.33 -11.29
N LYS A 195 9.49 26.35 -11.70
CA LYS A 195 10.35 26.43 -12.89
C LYS A 195 10.18 25.20 -13.76
N LEU A 196 9.84 25.39 -15.04
CA LEU A 196 9.66 24.29 -15.97
C LEU A 196 10.92 24.08 -16.81
N GLY A 197 11.61 22.95 -16.58
CA GLY A 197 12.78 22.56 -17.37
C GLY A 197 12.42 22.00 -18.75
N VAL A 198 13.38 22.02 -19.66
CA VAL A 198 13.26 21.36 -20.96
C VAL A 198 13.66 19.89 -20.85
N TYR A 199 12.85 18.97 -21.39
CA TYR A 199 13.22 17.56 -21.47
C TYR A 199 14.35 17.33 -22.48
N ASP A 200 15.42 16.64 -22.06
CA ASP A 200 16.52 16.26 -22.93
C ASP A 200 16.17 15.01 -23.75
N LYS A 201 15.93 15.19 -25.06
CA LYS A 201 15.61 14.08 -25.98
C LYS A 201 16.71 13.02 -26.07
N ARG A 202 17.95 13.32 -25.69
CA ARG A 202 19.05 12.32 -25.65
C ARG A 202 18.77 11.21 -24.63
N MET A 203 17.99 11.50 -23.60
CA MET A 203 17.63 10.55 -22.55
C MET A 203 16.75 9.40 -23.07
N ASP A 204 16.02 9.60 -24.18
CA ASP A 204 15.23 8.55 -24.83
C ASP A 204 16.12 7.50 -25.54
N ASN A 205 17.40 7.80 -25.79
CA ASN A 205 18.36 6.90 -26.44
C ASN A 205 19.12 6.00 -25.45
N ILE A 206 18.85 6.12 -24.14
CA ILE A 206 19.48 5.26 -23.13
C ILE A 206 19.08 3.80 -23.39
N SER A 207 20.07 2.92 -23.40
CA SER A 207 19.88 1.48 -23.62
C SER A 207 20.80 0.69 -22.70
N VAL A 208 20.62 -0.63 -22.63
CA VAL A 208 21.45 -1.51 -21.79
C VAL A 208 22.92 -1.52 -22.21
N LYS A 209 23.21 -1.23 -23.49
CA LYS A 209 24.60 -1.10 -23.99
C LYS A 209 25.24 0.23 -23.59
N ALA A 210 24.43 1.24 -23.30
CA ALA A 210 24.85 2.58 -22.93
C ALA A 210 24.02 3.05 -21.72
N GLU A 211 24.13 2.31 -20.62
CA GLU A 211 23.46 2.65 -19.36
C GLU A 211 23.95 4.00 -18.85
N MET A 212 23.04 4.78 -18.27
CA MET A 212 23.38 6.06 -17.67
C MET A 212 23.39 5.97 -16.14
N PRO A 213 24.52 6.22 -15.47
CA PRO A 213 24.57 6.51 -14.04
C PRO A 213 23.48 7.47 -13.56
N VAL A 214 22.72 7.11 -12.53
CA VAL A 214 21.88 8.09 -11.84
C VAL A 214 22.81 9.02 -11.05
N GLN A 215 22.69 10.33 -11.26
CA GLN A 215 23.51 11.34 -10.60
C GLN A 215 23.01 11.59 -9.18
N ASN A 216 23.94 11.80 -8.24
CA ASN A 216 23.60 12.11 -6.86
C ASN A 216 23.52 13.64 -6.68
N VAL A 217 22.32 14.18 -6.88
CA VAL A 217 22.02 15.63 -6.79
C VAL A 217 21.27 15.99 -5.49
N ASN A 218 21.25 15.11 -4.49
CA ASN A 218 20.44 15.27 -3.28
C ASN A 218 20.78 16.52 -2.46
N SER A 219 21.99 17.07 -2.60
CA SER A 219 22.40 18.29 -1.88
C SER A 219 22.25 19.57 -2.71
N GLN A 220 21.77 19.45 -3.95
CA GLN A 220 21.63 20.58 -4.86
C GLN A 220 20.22 21.17 -4.86
N TYR A 221 19.20 20.37 -4.54
CA TYR A 221 17.81 20.77 -4.64
C TYR A 221 17.02 20.42 -3.39
N ASP A 222 16.14 21.32 -3.02
CA ASP A 222 15.16 21.13 -1.96
C ASP A 222 13.84 20.62 -2.57
N TYR A 223 13.26 19.62 -1.89
CA TYR A 223 12.05 18.93 -2.33
C TYR A 223 10.97 19.09 -1.25
N TYR A 224 9.76 19.45 -1.68
CA TYR A 224 8.65 19.75 -0.80
C TYR A 224 7.56 18.69 -0.92
N TRP A 225 7.07 18.20 0.21
CA TRP A 225 5.90 17.32 0.30
C TRP A 225 4.69 18.05 0.87
N THR A 226 4.51 19.30 0.47
CA THR A 226 3.49 20.21 1.00
C THR A 226 2.10 19.61 0.91
N SER A 227 1.42 19.57 2.06
CA SER A 227 0.03 19.14 2.23
C SER A 227 -0.95 20.12 1.56
N THR A 228 -2.25 19.84 1.60
CA THR A 228 -3.26 20.79 1.10
C THR A 228 -3.38 21.99 2.03
N ASN A 229 -3.33 21.76 3.35
CA ASN A 229 -3.45 22.83 4.36
C ASN A 229 -2.23 23.76 4.37
N ASP A 230 -1.04 23.24 4.04
CA ASP A 230 0.20 24.02 3.96
C ASP A 230 0.36 24.73 2.59
N ASP A 231 -0.62 24.67 1.70
CA ASP A 231 -0.59 25.31 0.38
C ASP A 231 -1.52 26.53 0.32
N ASP A 232 -0.94 27.70 0.55
CA ASP A 232 -1.65 28.99 0.55
C ASP A 232 -2.39 29.26 -0.76
N CYS A 233 -1.89 28.80 -1.92
CA CYS A 233 -2.58 29.02 -3.20
C CYS A 233 -3.91 28.25 -3.27
N ILE A 234 -4.00 27.07 -2.66
CA ILE A 234 -5.27 26.33 -2.55
C ILE A 234 -6.15 27.00 -1.49
N MET A 235 -5.60 27.32 -0.32
CA MET A 235 -6.36 27.89 0.80
C MET A 235 -6.97 29.25 0.46
N ASP A 236 -6.20 30.15 -0.16
CA ASP A 236 -6.69 31.46 -0.60
C ASP A 236 -7.82 31.32 -1.61
N TYR A 237 -7.70 30.39 -2.55
CA TYR A 237 -8.74 30.11 -3.54
C TYR A 237 -10.04 29.61 -2.90
N LEU A 238 -9.94 28.76 -1.87
CA LEU A 238 -11.09 28.27 -1.11
C LEU A 238 -11.79 29.40 -0.33
N VAL A 239 -11.00 30.28 0.32
CA VAL A 239 -11.51 31.44 1.05
C VAL A 239 -12.19 32.45 0.11
N GLU A 240 -11.61 32.71 -1.06
CA GLU A 240 -12.19 33.58 -2.08
C GLU A 240 -13.55 33.04 -2.55
N LEU A 241 -13.63 31.73 -2.82
CA LEU A 241 -14.89 31.10 -3.22
C LEU A 241 -15.94 31.14 -2.11
N HIS A 242 -15.53 31.06 -0.83
CA HIS A 242 -16.45 31.19 0.29
C HIS A 242 -17.10 32.58 0.31
N ARG A 243 -16.29 33.65 0.28
CA ARG A 243 -16.75 35.05 0.28
C ARG A 243 -17.71 35.35 -0.87
N ASN A 244 -17.44 34.79 -2.05
CA ASN A 244 -18.26 35.02 -3.24
C ASN A 244 -19.62 34.29 -3.20
N ASN A 245 -19.75 33.20 -2.43
CA ASN A 245 -21.02 32.50 -2.26
C ASN A 245 -21.95 33.26 -1.29
N ASP A 246 -21.41 33.83 -0.20
CA ASP A 246 -22.20 34.57 0.80
C ASP A 246 -22.86 35.84 0.21
N ALA A 247 -22.29 36.39 -0.86
CA ALA A 247 -22.81 37.58 -1.55
C ALA A 247 -24.06 37.30 -2.42
N LYS A 248 -24.38 36.03 -2.72
CA LYS A 248 -25.49 35.64 -3.61
C LYS A 248 -26.63 35.01 -2.82
N GLY A 249 -27.37 35.81 -2.05
CA GLY A 249 -28.64 35.39 -1.46
C GLY A 249 -29.65 35.05 -2.56
N SER A 250 -30.17 33.81 -2.58
CA SER A 250 -31.19 33.36 -3.54
C SER A 250 -32.50 32.98 -2.84
N GLU A 251 -33.62 33.46 -3.42
CA GLU A 251 -34.98 33.46 -2.85
C GLU A 251 -35.84 32.23 -3.19
N GLU A 252 -35.26 31.04 -3.40
CA GLU A 252 -36.05 29.80 -3.66
C GLU A 252 -35.65 28.63 -2.77
N PRO A 253 -36.57 27.71 -2.42
CA PRO A 253 -36.29 26.59 -1.53
C PRO A 253 -35.57 25.48 -2.31
N LYS A 254 -34.26 25.64 -2.50
CA LYS A 254 -33.35 24.61 -3.02
C LYS A 254 -32.33 24.28 -1.93
N THR A 255 -31.68 23.13 -2.03
CA THR A 255 -30.51 22.77 -1.22
C THR A 255 -29.64 24.00 -0.99
N GLU A 256 -29.26 24.28 0.26
CA GLU A 256 -28.61 25.52 0.74
C GLU A 256 -27.41 26.00 -0.11
N PHE A 257 -26.85 25.15 -0.98
CA PHE A 257 -25.69 25.43 -1.82
C PHE A 257 -25.92 25.04 -3.29
N ASP A 258 -25.36 25.82 -4.20
CA ASP A 258 -25.40 25.57 -5.66
C ASP A 258 -24.36 24.55 -6.16
N LYS A 259 -23.27 24.37 -5.40
CA LYS A 259 -22.15 23.47 -5.74
C LYS A 259 -21.41 23.02 -4.49
N ILE A 260 -20.71 21.89 -4.61
CA ILE A 260 -19.76 21.39 -3.60
C ILE A 260 -18.36 21.85 -4.00
N ILE A 261 -17.53 22.29 -3.07
CA ILE A 261 -16.15 22.71 -3.32
C ILE A 261 -15.21 21.70 -2.67
N LEU A 262 -14.23 21.20 -3.43
CA LEU A 262 -13.23 20.25 -2.95
C LEU A 262 -11.83 20.81 -3.15
N GLY A 263 -11.06 21.00 -2.08
CA GLY A 263 -9.64 21.36 -2.14
C GLY A 263 -8.74 20.19 -1.79
N ALA A 264 -7.80 19.85 -2.66
CA ALA A 264 -6.82 18.78 -2.45
C ALA A 264 -5.64 18.87 -3.44
N THR A 265 -4.45 18.43 -3.06
CA THR A 265 -3.34 18.22 -4.02
C THR A 265 -3.62 17.06 -4.98
N ASP A 266 -2.95 17.02 -6.13
CA ASP A 266 -3.11 15.95 -7.12
C ASP A 266 -2.75 14.58 -6.55
N GLN A 267 -1.73 14.51 -5.69
CA GLN A 267 -1.31 13.31 -4.98
C GLN A 267 -2.45 12.75 -4.13
N ILE A 268 -3.16 13.60 -3.36
CA ILE A 268 -4.30 13.20 -2.53
C ILE A 268 -5.49 12.73 -3.39
N ILE A 269 -5.81 13.47 -4.45
CA ILE A 269 -6.89 13.08 -5.37
C ILE A 269 -6.55 11.76 -6.07
N SER A 270 -5.29 11.55 -6.47
CA SER A 270 -4.83 10.32 -7.12
C SER A 270 -5.00 9.10 -6.21
N VAL A 271 -4.79 9.26 -4.89
CA VAL A 271 -5.02 8.20 -3.89
C VAL A 271 -6.50 7.82 -3.85
N LEU A 272 -7.41 8.81 -3.82
CA LEU A 272 -8.84 8.54 -3.88
C LEU A 272 -9.28 7.87 -5.19
N MET A 273 -8.84 8.42 -6.33
CA MET A 273 -9.16 7.92 -7.67
C MET A 273 -8.72 6.47 -7.88
N THR A 274 -7.63 6.05 -7.23
CA THR A 274 -7.02 4.72 -7.39
C THR A 274 -7.15 3.85 -6.15
N ALA A 275 -7.99 4.25 -5.20
CA ALA A 275 -8.09 3.65 -3.87
C ALA A 275 -8.26 2.12 -3.90
N ALA A 276 -9.10 1.62 -4.80
CA ALA A 276 -9.42 0.21 -4.95
C ALA A 276 -8.25 -0.68 -5.44
N ARG A 277 -7.10 -0.09 -5.78
CA ARG A 277 -5.87 -0.82 -6.16
C ARG A 277 -4.84 -0.92 -5.04
N SER A 278 -5.00 -0.13 -3.98
CA SER A 278 -4.03 -0.08 -2.89
C SER A 278 -4.14 -1.34 -2.03
N LYS A 279 -3.01 -1.97 -1.72
CA LYS A 279 -2.89 -3.05 -0.72
C LYS A 279 -2.33 -2.53 0.61
N TYR A 280 -1.53 -1.48 0.62
CA TYR A 280 -1.01 -0.92 1.86
C TYR A 280 -1.98 0.11 2.43
N SER A 281 -2.11 0.14 3.77
CA SER A 281 -2.97 1.10 4.46
C SER A 281 -2.48 2.53 4.20
N TRP A 282 -3.42 3.45 4.02
CA TRP A 282 -3.19 4.89 3.94
C TRP A 282 -4.39 5.59 4.58
N HIS A 283 -4.22 6.83 5.02
CA HIS A 283 -5.31 7.65 5.53
C HIS A 283 -5.24 9.07 4.99
N LEU A 284 -6.40 9.72 4.94
CA LEU A 284 -6.57 11.13 4.61
C LEU A 284 -7.40 11.78 5.71
N THR A 285 -6.98 12.99 6.10
CA THR A 285 -7.75 13.86 6.98
C THR A 285 -8.74 14.65 6.12
N VAL A 286 -9.94 14.84 6.64
CA VAL A 286 -11.04 15.48 5.91
C VAL A 286 -11.66 16.54 6.82
N THR A 287 -11.53 17.79 6.42
CA THR A 287 -12.20 18.92 7.07
C THR A 287 -13.43 19.31 6.24
N LYS A 288 -14.61 19.29 6.84
CA LYS A 288 -15.85 19.80 6.22
C LYS A 288 -16.27 21.11 6.87
N ILE A 289 -16.45 22.15 6.06
CA ILE A 289 -16.98 23.46 6.46
C ILE A 289 -18.03 23.87 5.43
N ASN A 290 -19.30 23.89 5.82
CA ASN A 290 -20.45 24.16 4.95
C ASN A 290 -20.45 23.27 3.68
N ASN A 291 -20.23 23.86 2.50
CA ASN A 291 -20.12 23.19 1.21
C ASN A 291 -18.68 22.94 0.75
N GLN A 292 -17.69 23.26 1.58
CA GLN A 292 -16.28 23.05 1.32
C GLN A 292 -15.79 21.78 2.01
N ILE A 293 -15.01 21.01 1.26
CA ILE A 293 -14.33 19.81 1.72
C ILE A 293 -12.85 20.02 1.44
N ILE A 294 -12.04 19.96 2.49
CA ILE A 294 -10.59 19.99 2.38
C ILE A 294 -10.09 18.59 2.69
N LEU A 295 -9.42 17.97 1.72
CA LEU A 295 -8.74 16.70 1.93
C LEU A 295 -7.27 16.95 2.13
N ASP A 296 -6.73 16.37 3.18
CA ASP A 296 -5.36 16.58 3.57
C ASP A 296 -4.63 15.29 3.94
N LYS A 297 -3.31 15.36 3.99
CA LYS A 297 -2.43 14.26 4.41
C LYS A 297 -1.44 14.77 5.46
N ALA A 298 -1.00 13.87 6.35
CA ALA A 298 0.17 14.16 7.16
C ALA A 298 1.45 14.20 6.30
N ASN A 299 2.33 15.17 6.57
CA ASN A 299 3.64 15.27 5.93
C ASN A 299 4.51 14.08 6.33
N GLY A 300 5.16 13.44 5.34
CA GLY A 300 5.96 12.24 5.58
C GLY A 300 5.14 10.95 5.72
N SER A 301 3.82 11.01 5.50
CA SER A 301 2.97 9.82 5.50
C SER A 301 3.33 8.84 4.38
N ILE A 302 2.74 7.63 4.43
CA ILE A 302 2.90 6.63 3.37
C ILE A 302 2.48 7.14 1.97
N ILE A 303 1.66 8.20 1.89
CA ILE A 303 1.24 8.81 0.63
C ILE A 303 2.43 9.49 -0.06
N ASP A 304 3.38 10.04 0.70
CA ASP A 304 4.63 10.65 0.22
C ASP A 304 5.67 9.62 -0.21
N MET A 305 5.47 8.36 0.19
CA MET A 305 6.34 7.25 -0.17
C MET A 305 5.90 6.62 -1.51
N VAL A 306 6.89 6.22 -2.30
CA VAL A 306 6.66 5.50 -3.56
C VAL A 306 6.77 4.00 -3.30
N THR A 307 5.64 3.29 -3.34
CA THR A 307 5.61 1.86 -3.00
C THR A 307 6.31 1.00 -4.05
N VAL A 308 6.88 -0.14 -3.62
CA VAL A 308 7.62 -1.06 -4.50
C VAL A 308 7.05 -2.45 -4.35
N ASN A 309 6.59 -3.00 -5.46
CA ASN A 309 5.98 -4.34 -5.58
C ASN A 309 4.79 -4.56 -4.64
N GLU A 310 4.07 -3.49 -4.29
CA GLU A 310 2.89 -3.53 -3.41
C GLU A 310 1.83 -4.53 -3.89
N THR A 311 1.54 -4.54 -5.19
CA THR A 311 0.48 -5.38 -5.75
C THR A 311 1.00 -6.71 -6.30
N ALA A 312 2.30 -6.99 -6.14
CA ALA A 312 2.88 -8.26 -6.55
C ALA A 312 2.19 -9.45 -5.84
N PRO A 313 2.22 -10.65 -6.45
CA PRO A 313 1.75 -11.87 -5.78
C PRO A 313 2.49 -12.13 -4.46
N GLU A 314 3.79 -11.87 -4.45
CA GLU A 314 4.67 -11.93 -3.28
C GLU A 314 5.26 -10.53 -3.02
N PRO A 315 4.57 -9.68 -2.25
CA PRO A 315 5.09 -8.35 -1.92
C PRO A 315 6.30 -8.44 -0.99
N PRO A 316 7.17 -7.40 -0.95
CA PRO A 316 8.34 -7.43 -0.08
C PRO A 316 7.94 -7.54 1.39
N MET A 317 8.58 -8.44 2.13
CA MET A 317 8.22 -8.73 3.52
C MET A 317 8.93 -7.77 4.49
N PRO A 318 8.27 -7.32 5.58
CA PRO A 318 8.87 -6.42 6.56
C PRO A 318 10.07 -7.01 7.29
N ASP A 319 10.09 -8.33 7.46
CA ASP A 319 11.13 -9.11 8.12
C ASP A 319 12.18 -9.67 7.15
N ALA A 320 12.22 -9.17 5.89
CA ALA A 320 13.22 -9.58 4.91
C ALA A 320 14.64 -9.55 5.51
N GLU A 321 15.40 -10.63 5.27
CA GLU A 321 16.78 -10.79 5.74
C GLU A 321 17.67 -9.65 5.25
N ILE A 322 17.50 -9.28 3.97
CA ILE A 322 18.17 -8.14 3.35
C ILE A 322 17.42 -6.87 3.77
N LYS A 323 17.99 -6.15 4.74
CA LYS A 323 17.37 -4.94 5.33
C LYS A 323 16.99 -3.87 4.30
N ILE A 324 17.82 -3.68 3.26
CA ILE A 324 17.56 -2.71 2.18
C ILE A 324 16.42 -3.13 1.23
N ASN A 325 15.92 -4.36 1.35
CA ASN A 325 14.79 -4.87 0.58
C ASN A 325 13.49 -4.90 1.40
N ARG A 326 13.51 -4.31 2.60
CA ARG A 326 12.29 -4.13 3.39
C ARG A 326 11.46 -3.00 2.79
N PRO A 327 10.13 -3.09 2.83
CA PRO A 327 9.25 -2.09 2.24
C PRO A 327 9.57 -0.61 2.57
N PRO A 328 9.90 -0.20 3.82
CA PRO A 328 10.19 1.21 4.09
C PRO A 328 11.47 1.66 3.37
N ALA A 329 12.53 0.85 3.43
CA ALA A 329 13.80 1.14 2.78
C ALA A 329 13.65 1.23 1.25
N LEU A 330 12.88 0.32 0.66
CA LEU A 330 12.54 0.36 -0.77
C LEU A 330 11.73 1.60 -1.14
N GLY A 331 10.81 2.03 -0.28
CA GLY A 331 10.03 3.25 -0.47
C GLY A 331 10.90 4.51 -0.51
N TYR A 332 11.78 4.67 0.49
CA TYR A 332 12.72 5.79 0.53
C TYR A 332 13.69 5.80 -0.65
N GLU A 333 14.21 4.63 -1.04
CA GLU A 333 15.03 4.49 -2.23
C GLU A 333 14.26 4.91 -3.49
N ALA A 334 13.03 4.45 -3.66
CA ALA A 334 12.21 4.79 -4.82
C ALA A 334 11.90 6.29 -4.91
N VAL A 335 11.67 6.96 -3.77
CA VAL A 335 11.50 8.42 -3.70
C VAL A 335 12.77 9.14 -4.17
N LYS A 336 13.94 8.80 -3.60
CA LYS A 336 15.23 9.39 -4.01
C LYS A 336 15.51 9.17 -5.49
N VAL A 337 15.24 7.97 -6.01
CA VAL A 337 15.44 7.66 -7.43
C VAL A 337 14.53 8.51 -8.31
N ASN A 338 13.24 8.68 -7.96
CA ASN A 338 12.33 9.53 -8.72
C ASN A 338 12.80 11.00 -8.71
N GLN A 339 13.16 11.53 -7.55
CA GLN A 339 13.68 12.89 -7.39
C GLN A 339 14.91 13.15 -8.26
N ARG A 340 15.89 12.24 -8.25
CA ARG A 340 17.13 12.35 -9.04
C ARG A 340 16.86 12.25 -10.54
N VAL A 341 16.05 11.27 -10.96
CA VAL A 341 15.73 11.06 -12.39
C VAL A 341 14.99 12.26 -12.96
N ARG A 342 14.02 12.84 -12.21
CA ARG A 342 13.27 14.02 -12.65
C ARG A 342 14.18 15.22 -12.97
N GLN A 343 15.24 15.44 -12.20
CA GLN A 343 16.21 16.51 -12.47
C GLN A 343 17.21 16.12 -13.57
N GLN A 344 17.67 14.87 -13.58
CA GLN A 344 18.67 14.41 -14.54
C GLN A 344 18.18 14.36 -16.00
N VAL A 345 16.87 14.22 -16.23
CA VAL A 345 16.31 14.19 -17.59
C VAL A 345 16.14 15.58 -18.23
N LEU A 346 16.47 16.63 -17.48
CA LEU A 346 16.38 18.00 -17.97
C LEU A 346 17.66 18.39 -18.72
N VAL A 347 17.53 19.29 -19.69
CA VAL A 347 18.69 19.95 -20.28
C VAL A 347 19.27 20.91 -19.24
N PRO A 348 20.56 20.78 -18.87
CA PRO A 348 21.18 21.65 -17.88
C PRO A 348 21.07 23.13 -18.25
N ASP A 349 20.79 23.98 -17.27
CA ASP A 349 20.69 25.44 -17.39
C ASP A 349 19.69 25.95 -18.43
N GLN A 350 18.75 25.10 -18.89
CA GLN A 350 17.74 25.46 -19.87
C GLN A 350 16.33 25.29 -19.31
N LEU A 351 15.70 26.43 -19.03
CA LEU A 351 14.28 26.51 -18.67
C LEU A 351 13.43 26.77 -19.91
N SER A 352 12.26 26.15 -19.92
CA SER A 352 11.19 26.46 -20.87
C SER A 352 10.40 27.66 -20.40
N ASP A 353 9.97 27.64 -19.15
CA ASP A 353 9.10 28.64 -18.55
C ASP A 353 9.51 28.83 -17.07
N GLU A 354 9.45 30.05 -16.56
CA GLU A 354 9.71 30.39 -15.16
C GLU A 354 8.55 31.21 -14.61
N PHE A 355 8.07 30.85 -13.43
CA PHE A 355 6.91 31.44 -12.77
C PHE A 355 7.28 31.91 -11.35
N ASP A 356 6.34 32.55 -10.67
CA ASP A 356 6.51 32.89 -9.25
C ASP A 356 6.81 31.63 -8.43
N LEU A 357 7.61 31.79 -7.38
CA LEU A 357 7.90 30.69 -6.47
C LEU A 357 6.60 30.22 -5.78
N PRO A 358 6.45 28.90 -5.58
CA PRO A 358 5.35 28.39 -4.77
C PRO A 358 5.41 28.96 -3.34
N PRO A 359 4.26 29.18 -2.68
CA PRO A 359 4.20 29.84 -1.38
C PRO A 359 4.87 29.04 -0.26
N PHE A 360 5.05 27.73 -0.46
CA PHE A 360 5.67 26.81 0.49
C PHE A 360 7.20 26.69 0.34
N VAL A 361 7.82 27.48 -0.54
CA VAL A 361 9.29 27.54 -0.66
C VAL A 361 9.83 28.50 0.40
N GLU A 362 10.74 28.03 1.25
CA GLU A 362 11.34 28.86 2.30
C GLU A 362 12.41 29.81 1.73
N GLU A 363 12.63 30.93 2.42
CA GLU A 363 13.65 31.90 2.01
C GLU A 363 15.06 31.29 2.10
N GLY A 364 15.77 31.26 0.96
CA GLY A 364 17.12 30.73 0.88
C GLY A 364 17.23 29.31 0.33
N ASP A 365 16.11 28.62 0.16
CA ASP A 365 16.06 27.29 -0.46
C ASP A 365 16.31 27.36 -1.97
N ASN A 366 16.81 26.26 -2.51
CA ASN A 366 16.95 26.04 -3.95
C ASN A 366 15.96 24.95 -4.42
N PRO A 367 14.71 25.31 -4.75
CA PRO A 367 13.70 24.33 -5.13
C PRO A 367 14.10 23.57 -6.39
N SER A 368 13.78 22.27 -6.41
CA SER A 368 13.98 21.45 -7.61
C SER A 368 13.28 22.03 -8.86
N THR A 369 13.84 21.79 -10.04
CA THR A 369 13.26 22.30 -11.29
C THR A 369 12.01 21.47 -11.62
N MET A 370 10.84 21.97 -11.22
CA MET A 370 9.52 21.53 -11.66
C MET A 370 8.53 22.71 -11.56
N ALA A 371 7.44 22.62 -12.32
CA ALA A 371 6.35 23.59 -12.25
C ALA A 371 5.12 22.98 -11.57
N TYR A 372 4.47 23.78 -10.73
CA TYR A 372 3.19 23.44 -10.11
C TYR A 372 2.07 24.14 -10.88
N ARG A 373 1.08 23.36 -11.32
CA ARG A 373 -0.04 23.83 -12.11
C ARG A 373 -1.32 23.70 -11.31
N TYR A 374 -1.92 24.83 -10.96
CA TYR A 374 -3.17 24.89 -10.22
C TYR A 374 -4.34 24.88 -11.21
N ARG A 375 -5.27 23.95 -11.02
CA ARG A 375 -6.38 23.71 -11.96
C ARG A 375 -7.66 23.46 -11.19
N THR A 376 -8.78 23.78 -11.83
CA THR A 376 -10.09 23.36 -11.35
C THR A 376 -10.74 22.34 -12.26
N PHE A 377 -11.50 21.43 -11.67
CA PHE A 377 -12.31 20.44 -12.37
C PHE A 377 -13.76 20.54 -11.92
N THR A 378 -14.68 20.67 -12.87
CA THR A 378 -16.12 20.63 -12.60
C THR A 378 -16.64 19.24 -12.89
N VAL A 379 -16.92 18.48 -11.84
CA VAL A 379 -17.58 17.17 -11.92
C VAL A 379 -19.10 17.40 -11.95
N PRO A 380 -19.79 16.97 -13.02
CA PRO A 380 -21.20 17.32 -13.23
C PRO A 380 -22.14 16.76 -12.18
N GLY A 381 -23.29 17.40 -11.96
CA GLY A 381 -24.46 16.91 -11.20
C GLY A 381 -25.01 15.57 -11.71
N SER A 382 -25.71 14.81 -10.86
CA SER A 382 -26.56 13.70 -11.31
C SER A 382 -28.00 14.19 -11.43
N ASN A 383 -28.54 14.24 -12.65
CA ASN A 383 -29.91 14.70 -12.90
C ASN A 383 -30.95 13.82 -12.17
N ASN A 384 -30.66 12.54 -12.01
CA ASN A 384 -31.52 11.57 -11.31
C ASN A 384 -31.20 11.47 -9.81
N GLY A 385 -30.17 12.16 -9.34
CA GLY A 385 -29.74 12.14 -7.94
C GLY A 385 -30.71 12.85 -7.01
N LYS A 386 -30.55 12.62 -5.71
CA LYS A 386 -31.29 13.33 -4.65
C LYS A 386 -30.33 14.15 -3.77
N GLY A 387 -30.82 15.27 -3.23
CA GLY A 387 -30.03 16.15 -2.37
C GLY A 387 -28.72 16.60 -3.04
N TYR A 388 -27.61 16.44 -2.33
CA TYR A 388 -26.27 16.81 -2.79
C TYR A 388 -25.81 16.10 -4.07
N GLU A 389 -26.38 14.94 -4.41
CA GLU A 389 -26.05 14.23 -5.65
C GLU A 389 -26.39 15.02 -6.91
N ARG A 390 -27.33 15.98 -6.83
CA ARG A 390 -27.68 16.86 -7.94
C ARG A 390 -26.65 17.95 -8.18
N LEU A 391 -25.88 18.30 -7.16
CA LEU A 391 -24.94 19.40 -7.23
C LEU A 391 -23.69 18.99 -8.03
N PRO A 392 -23.12 19.90 -8.83
CA PRO A 392 -21.78 19.72 -9.36
C PRO A 392 -20.73 19.86 -8.25
N ILE A 393 -19.58 19.22 -8.43
CA ILE A 393 -18.42 19.34 -7.54
C ILE A 393 -17.35 20.15 -8.27
N HIS A 394 -16.95 21.26 -7.68
CA HIS A 394 -15.86 22.11 -8.12
C HIS A 394 -14.60 21.73 -7.34
N VAL A 395 -13.70 21.02 -8.00
CA VAL A 395 -12.45 20.54 -7.41
C VAL A 395 -11.34 21.52 -7.75
N VAL A 396 -10.58 22.01 -6.76
CA VAL A 396 -9.33 22.75 -6.97
C VAL A 396 -8.17 21.86 -6.57
N THR A 397 -7.13 21.83 -7.43
CA THR A 397 -5.97 20.98 -7.20
C THR A 397 -4.68 21.57 -7.74
N ARG A 398 -3.58 21.28 -7.05
CA ARG A 398 -2.20 21.52 -7.52
C ARG A 398 -1.66 20.23 -8.13
N GLY A 399 -1.25 20.29 -9.40
CA GLY A 399 -0.53 19.23 -10.08
C GLY A 399 0.94 19.56 -10.32
N GLU A 400 1.76 18.54 -10.56
CA GLU A 400 3.20 18.66 -10.87
C GLU A 400 3.47 18.42 -12.36
N VAL A 401 4.27 19.31 -12.96
CA VAL A 401 4.79 19.15 -14.32
C VAL A 401 6.31 19.14 -14.26
N HIS A 402 6.91 18.04 -14.71
CA HIS A 402 8.34 17.80 -14.52
C HIS A 402 9.20 18.39 -15.64
N ALA A 403 8.71 18.35 -16.88
CA ALA A 403 9.47 18.86 -18.03
C ALA A 403 8.54 19.25 -19.18
N ARG A 404 9.08 20.02 -20.13
CA ARG A 404 8.43 20.31 -21.41
C ARG A 404 9.26 19.82 -22.59
N MET A 405 8.60 19.20 -23.57
CA MET A 405 9.21 18.79 -24.83
C MET A 405 9.36 19.99 -25.77
N GLN A 406 10.57 20.20 -26.32
CA GLN A 406 10.79 21.23 -27.34
C GLN A 406 10.07 20.92 -28.65
N GLY A 407 9.57 21.98 -29.29
CA GLY A 407 8.92 21.93 -30.60
C GLY A 407 7.40 21.76 -30.54
N VAL A 408 6.80 21.84 -29.35
CA VAL A 408 5.33 21.82 -29.15
C VAL A 408 4.89 23.20 -28.61
N PRO A 409 4.32 24.08 -29.46
CA PRO A 409 4.03 25.48 -29.10
C PRO A 409 3.08 25.64 -27.92
N GLN A 410 2.10 24.74 -27.79
CA GLN A 410 1.14 24.68 -26.68
C GLN A 410 1.03 23.22 -26.23
N GLY A 411 1.57 22.91 -25.06
CA GLY A 411 1.68 21.55 -24.54
C GLY A 411 3.10 20.99 -24.63
N GLY A 412 3.20 19.67 -24.78
CA GLY A 412 4.44 18.94 -24.61
C GLY A 412 4.79 18.73 -23.13
N TYR A 413 3.82 18.88 -22.23
CA TYR A 413 4.02 18.71 -20.80
C TYR A 413 4.26 17.23 -20.49
N THR A 414 5.32 16.98 -19.73
CA THR A 414 5.84 15.64 -19.49
C THR A 414 5.87 15.34 -18.01
N TYR A 415 5.28 14.19 -17.65
CA TYR A 415 5.36 13.64 -16.32
C TYR A 415 6.41 12.51 -16.31
N VAL A 416 7.43 12.61 -15.44
CA VAL A 416 8.55 11.66 -15.41
C VAL A 416 8.49 10.84 -14.13
N CYS A 417 8.47 9.52 -14.28
CA CYS A 417 8.46 8.57 -13.17
C CYS A 417 9.58 7.54 -13.34
N ALA A 418 10.07 7.01 -12.23
CA ALA A 418 11.03 5.92 -12.21
C ALA A 418 10.44 4.65 -11.57
N LEU A 419 10.70 3.52 -12.21
CA LEU A 419 10.50 2.17 -11.70
C LEU A 419 11.84 1.60 -11.27
N ASN A 420 11.88 1.01 -10.09
CA ASN A 420 13.09 0.45 -9.49
C ASN A 420 13.06 -1.08 -9.54
N GLU A 421 14.13 -1.68 -10.09
CA GLU A 421 14.29 -3.14 -10.14
C GLU A 421 14.51 -3.68 -8.72
N LEU A 422 13.63 -4.57 -8.28
CA LEU A 422 13.88 -5.42 -7.11
C LEU A 422 14.27 -6.81 -7.61
N PRO A 423 15.58 -7.13 -7.70
CA PRO A 423 16.02 -8.39 -8.26
C PRO A 423 15.54 -9.56 -7.39
N HIS A 424 14.77 -10.46 -8.00
CA HIS A 424 14.33 -11.71 -7.39
C HIS A 424 15.01 -12.91 -8.06
N LYS A 425 15.41 -13.93 -7.29
CA LYS A 425 16.21 -15.07 -7.81
C LYS A 425 15.54 -15.80 -8.99
N THR A 426 14.21 -15.78 -9.05
CA THR A 426 13.43 -16.44 -10.10
C THR A 426 13.07 -15.54 -11.28
N GLN A 427 13.28 -14.22 -11.17
CA GLN A 427 12.96 -13.27 -12.22
C GLN A 427 14.17 -13.03 -13.12
N LYS A 428 13.92 -12.89 -14.43
CA LYS A 428 14.98 -12.49 -15.37
C LYS A 428 15.36 -11.04 -15.08
N SER A 429 16.65 -10.71 -15.20
CA SER A 429 17.11 -9.33 -15.04
C SER A 429 16.46 -8.41 -16.07
N TRP A 430 16.12 -7.20 -15.65
CA TRP A 430 15.58 -6.16 -16.53
C TRP A 430 16.54 -5.84 -17.69
N ARG A 431 17.86 -5.93 -17.47
CA ARG A 431 18.88 -5.74 -18.52
C ARG A 431 18.67 -6.67 -19.72
N THR A 432 18.22 -7.90 -19.49
CA THR A 432 17.91 -8.82 -20.59
C THR A 432 16.51 -8.58 -21.14
N GLN A 433 15.54 -8.30 -20.26
CA GLN A 433 14.13 -8.18 -20.64
C GLN A 433 13.82 -6.90 -21.42
N ILE A 434 14.46 -5.78 -21.13
CA ILE A 434 14.16 -4.50 -21.78
C ILE A 434 14.51 -4.52 -23.27
N GLU A 435 15.57 -5.25 -23.68
CA GLU A 435 15.94 -5.42 -25.09
C GLU A 435 15.05 -6.44 -25.81
N THR A 436 14.75 -7.57 -25.17
CA THR A 436 14.12 -8.73 -25.85
C THR A 436 12.62 -8.85 -25.63
N GLN A 437 12.10 -8.34 -24.51
CA GLN A 437 10.76 -8.60 -24.00
C GLN A 437 10.15 -7.35 -23.32
N LYS A 438 10.34 -6.16 -23.89
CA LYS A 438 9.89 -4.87 -23.30
C LYS A 438 8.43 -4.85 -22.87
N GLY A 439 7.54 -5.47 -23.66
CA GLY A 439 6.12 -5.54 -23.37
C GLY A 439 5.81 -6.45 -22.16
N ALA A 440 6.53 -7.56 -22.03
CA ALA A 440 6.39 -8.47 -20.90
C ALA A 440 6.95 -7.86 -19.61
N LEU A 441 8.06 -7.12 -19.70
CA LEU A 441 8.61 -6.35 -18.59
C LEU A 441 7.58 -5.33 -18.09
N LEU A 442 7.03 -4.50 -18.99
CA LEU A 442 6.01 -3.51 -18.63
C LEU A 442 4.76 -4.17 -18.03
N ALA A 443 4.25 -5.25 -18.63
CA ALA A 443 3.07 -5.95 -18.11
C ALA A 443 3.30 -6.52 -16.70
N ASN A 444 4.49 -7.06 -16.43
CA ASN A 444 4.85 -7.50 -15.09
C ASN A 444 4.89 -6.34 -14.09
N GLU A 445 5.47 -5.20 -14.47
CA GLU A 445 5.51 -4.00 -13.63
C GLU A 445 4.11 -3.43 -13.38
N MET A 446 3.24 -3.39 -14.39
CA MET A 446 1.84 -2.99 -14.23
C MET A 446 1.08 -3.87 -13.24
N ARG A 447 1.38 -5.18 -13.18
CA ARG A 447 0.80 -6.10 -12.21
C ARG A 447 1.39 -5.95 -10.81
N ASN A 448 2.71 -5.78 -10.70
CA ASN A 448 3.41 -5.74 -9.41
C ASN A 448 3.29 -4.36 -8.72
N ASN A 449 3.09 -3.29 -9.51
CA ASN A 449 3.10 -1.92 -9.06
C ASN A 449 1.81 -1.18 -9.50
N THR A 450 0.66 -1.85 -9.52
CA THR A 450 -0.61 -1.30 -10.05
C THR A 450 -1.01 0.00 -9.35
N ALA A 451 -0.99 0.02 -8.01
CA ALA A 451 -1.37 1.22 -7.24
C ALA A 451 -0.45 2.40 -7.57
N LYS A 452 0.88 2.21 -7.49
CA LYS A 452 1.89 3.22 -7.85
C LYS A 452 1.69 3.77 -9.26
N LEU A 453 1.59 2.88 -10.26
CA LEU A 453 1.52 3.27 -11.66
C LEU A 453 0.21 3.99 -11.99
N GLN A 454 -0.92 3.56 -11.43
CA GLN A 454 -2.19 4.27 -11.62
C GLN A 454 -2.18 5.64 -10.94
N ARG A 455 -1.54 5.79 -9.76
CA ARG A 455 -1.38 7.11 -9.11
C ARG A 455 -0.57 8.06 -9.98
N PHE A 456 0.57 7.61 -10.52
CA PHE A 456 1.36 8.41 -11.46
C PHE A 456 0.55 8.83 -12.69
N ALA A 457 -0.22 7.92 -13.28
CA ALA A 457 -1.06 8.24 -14.43
C ALA A 457 -2.16 9.25 -14.06
N ALA A 458 -2.82 9.08 -12.90
CA ALA A 458 -3.85 10.01 -12.42
C ALA A 458 -3.26 11.41 -12.15
N SER A 459 -2.13 11.52 -11.45
CA SER A 459 -1.43 12.80 -11.22
C SER A 459 -1.01 13.47 -12.53
N ALA A 460 -0.49 12.71 -13.49
CA ALA A 460 -0.13 13.23 -14.81
C ALA A 460 -1.36 13.79 -15.57
N ILE A 461 -2.50 13.10 -15.51
CA ILE A 461 -3.76 13.55 -16.13
C ILE A 461 -4.28 14.82 -15.43
N LEU A 462 -4.30 14.85 -14.10
CA LEU A 462 -4.72 16.02 -13.32
C LEU A 462 -3.84 17.24 -13.63
N SER A 463 -2.53 17.04 -13.74
CA SER A 463 -1.56 18.08 -14.10
C SER A 463 -1.63 18.50 -15.59
N GLY A 464 -2.36 17.75 -16.42
CA GLY A 464 -2.49 18.01 -17.86
C GLY A 464 -1.22 17.74 -18.63
N CYS A 465 -0.47 16.70 -18.25
CA CYS A 465 0.69 16.22 -18.98
C CYS A 465 0.28 15.35 -20.17
N ASP A 466 0.74 15.72 -21.36
CA ASP A 466 0.48 15.00 -22.61
C ASP A 466 1.20 13.64 -22.65
N THR A 467 2.40 13.60 -22.08
CA THR A 467 3.24 12.41 -22.07
C THR A 467 3.65 12.00 -20.67
N LEU A 468 3.75 10.69 -20.47
CA LEU A 468 4.29 10.07 -19.27
C LEU A 468 5.51 9.25 -19.67
N LYS A 469 6.66 9.57 -19.05
CA LYS A 469 7.93 8.88 -19.27
C LYS A 469 8.23 7.97 -18.09
N LEU A 470 8.46 6.69 -18.38
CA LEU A 470 8.83 5.67 -17.42
C LEU A 470 10.32 5.33 -17.57
N ALA A 471 11.11 5.76 -16.59
CA ALA A 471 12.50 5.36 -16.45
C ALA A 471 12.60 4.01 -15.74
N PHE A 472 13.32 3.07 -16.34
CA PHE A 472 13.67 1.79 -15.73
C PHE A 472 15.04 1.95 -15.07
N VAL A 473 15.07 1.80 -13.75
CA VAL A 473 16.25 2.04 -12.93
C VAL A 473 16.61 0.77 -12.18
N SER A 474 17.88 0.39 -12.23
CA SER A 474 18.43 -0.78 -11.52
C SER A 474 19.55 -0.33 -10.60
N ARG A 475 19.72 -1.02 -9.46
CA ARG A 475 20.92 -0.85 -8.64
C ARG A 475 22.14 -1.29 -9.44
N ARG A 476 23.28 -0.61 -9.27
CA ARG A 476 24.55 -1.07 -9.87
C ARG A 476 25.00 -2.39 -9.28
N VAL A 477 24.84 -2.51 -7.97
CA VAL A 477 25.11 -3.72 -7.20
C VAL A 477 23.85 -4.02 -6.39
N PRO A 478 23.30 -5.25 -6.39
CA PRO A 478 22.05 -5.56 -5.69
C PRO A 478 22.04 -5.21 -4.19
N SER A 479 23.21 -5.20 -3.55
CA SER A 479 23.41 -4.86 -2.14
C SER A 479 23.59 -3.37 -1.86
N ASP A 480 23.58 -2.52 -2.88
CA ASP A 480 23.81 -1.07 -2.77
C ASP A 480 22.57 -0.31 -3.20
N ALA A 481 21.88 0.29 -2.22
CA ALA A 481 20.65 1.06 -2.42
C ALA A 481 20.90 2.56 -2.68
N GLU A 482 22.15 3.01 -2.84
CA GLU A 482 22.46 4.41 -3.11
C GLU A 482 22.87 4.63 -4.58
N ASN A 483 23.60 3.67 -5.18
CA ASN A 483 24.11 3.79 -6.54
C ASN A 483 23.26 3.03 -7.57
N HIS A 484 22.72 3.78 -8.54
CA HIS A 484 21.80 3.28 -9.55
C HIS A 484 22.26 3.57 -10.98
N THR A 485 21.69 2.86 -11.95
CA THR A 485 21.78 3.15 -13.39
C THR A 485 20.40 3.13 -14.03
N ILE A 486 20.17 4.09 -14.93
CA ILE A 486 19.04 4.11 -15.85
C ILE A 486 19.39 3.18 -17.00
N ILE A 487 18.56 2.15 -17.21
CA ILE A 487 18.75 1.14 -18.26
C ILE A 487 17.91 1.44 -19.51
N GLY A 488 16.90 2.31 -19.38
CA GLY A 488 16.09 2.80 -20.48
C GLY A 488 14.97 3.71 -20.00
N ILE A 489 14.47 4.57 -20.89
CA ILE A 489 13.31 5.43 -20.67
C ILE A 489 12.30 5.17 -21.77
N HIS A 490 11.08 4.79 -21.39
CA HIS A 490 10.00 4.59 -22.34
C HIS A 490 9.01 5.75 -22.27
N THR A 491 8.63 6.25 -23.44
CA THR A 491 7.67 7.36 -23.57
C THR A 491 6.31 6.82 -23.97
N TYR A 492 5.26 7.29 -23.28
CA TYR A 492 3.88 6.97 -23.58
C TYR A 492 3.05 8.25 -23.62
N THR A 493 1.96 8.24 -24.38
CA THR A 493 0.90 9.23 -24.16
C THR A 493 0.18 8.89 -22.86
N THR A 494 -0.10 9.89 -22.04
CA THR A 494 -0.60 9.67 -20.68
C THR A 494 -1.93 8.89 -20.68
N GLU A 495 -2.86 9.25 -21.56
CA GLU A 495 -4.17 8.61 -21.67
C GLU A 495 -4.11 7.15 -22.11
N ASN A 496 -3.25 6.82 -23.09
CA ASN A 496 -3.12 5.45 -23.56
C ASN A 496 -2.51 4.56 -22.48
N LEU A 497 -1.51 5.06 -21.76
CA LEU A 497 -0.89 4.31 -20.67
C LEU A 497 -1.87 4.08 -19.52
N ALA A 498 -2.64 5.10 -19.14
CA ALA A 498 -3.71 4.97 -18.14
C ALA A 498 -4.72 3.89 -18.54
N THR A 499 -5.16 3.90 -19.80
CA THR A 499 -6.10 2.89 -20.34
C THR A 499 -5.49 1.49 -20.30
N GLN A 500 -4.23 1.33 -20.71
CA GLN A 500 -3.52 0.05 -20.63
C GLN A 500 -3.42 -0.48 -19.19
N MET A 501 -3.26 0.42 -18.21
CA MET A 501 -3.22 0.08 -16.77
C MET A 501 -4.59 -0.22 -16.18
N GLY A 502 -5.68 -0.08 -16.94
CA GLY A 502 -7.03 -0.22 -16.42
C GLY A 502 -7.46 0.92 -15.50
N LEU A 503 -6.91 2.12 -15.69
CA LEU A 503 -7.37 3.35 -15.06
C LEU A 503 -8.42 4.00 -15.95
N ASN A 504 -9.68 3.96 -15.52
CA ASN A 504 -10.78 4.65 -16.19
C ASN A 504 -11.10 5.95 -15.44
N MET A 505 -10.88 7.10 -16.08
CA MET A 505 -11.11 8.40 -15.46
C MET A 505 -12.58 8.66 -15.10
N ARG A 506 -13.55 8.03 -15.77
CA ARG A 506 -14.97 8.13 -15.37
C ARG A 506 -15.22 7.43 -14.03
N ASN A 507 -14.64 6.26 -13.84
CA ASN A 507 -14.70 5.54 -12.56
C ASN A 507 -13.97 6.35 -11.47
N ALA A 508 -12.78 6.87 -11.78
CA ALA A 508 -11.97 7.67 -10.86
C ALA A 508 -12.75 8.89 -10.32
N TRP A 509 -13.37 9.69 -11.20
CA TRP A 509 -14.19 10.84 -10.80
C TRP A 509 -15.48 10.43 -10.08
N ALA A 510 -16.07 9.28 -10.43
CA ALA A 510 -17.23 8.75 -9.73
C ALA A 510 -16.89 8.33 -8.29
N ILE A 511 -15.67 7.82 -8.04
CA ILE A 511 -15.17 7.55 -6.68
C ILE A 511 -15.05 8.85 -5.89
N VAL A 512 -14.38 9.87 -6.44
CA VAL A 512 -14.28 11.20 -5.80
C VAL A 512 -15.66 11.74 -5.44
N ARG A 513 -16.60 11.67 -6.39
CA ARG A 513 -17.99 12.08 -6.17
C ARG A 513 -18.68 11.33 -5.04
N LEU A 514 -18.56 10.00 -4.99
CA LEU A 514 -19.16 9.20 -3.93
C LEU A 514 -18.68 9.67 -2.55
N ILE A 515 -17.37 9.92 -2.43
CA ILE A 515 -16.76 10.40 -1.18
C ILE A 515 -17.26 11.80 -0.83
N CYS A 516 -17.29 12.75 -1.77
CA CYS A 516 -17.82 14.09 -1.51
C CYS A 516 -19.29 14.06 -1.09
N ASN A 517 -20.13 13.27 -1.76
CA ASN A 517 -21.54 13.12 -1.38
C ASN A 517 -21.71 12.54 0.02
N LEU A 518 -20.89 11.55 0.38
CA LEU A 518 -20.88 10.96 1.71
C LEU A 518 -20.52 12.01 2.76
N ILE A 519 -19.47 12.80 2.54
CA ILE A 519 -19.04 13.87 3.46
C ILE A 519 -20.11 14.95 3.58
N MET A 520 -20.69 15.41 2.47
CA MET A 520 -21.75 16.44 2.47
C MET A 520 -23.00 16.05 3.26
N SER A 521 -23.30 14.75 3.36
CA SER A 521 -24.43 14.26 4.16
C SER A 521 -24.20 14.30 5.68
N ARG A 522 -23.00 14.72 6.13
CA ARG A 522 -22.59 14.76 7.53
C ARG A 522 -22.47 16.20 8.03
N PRO A 523 -22.57 16.43 9.35
CA PRO A 523 -22.34 17.76 9.93
C PRO A 523 -20.93 18.27 9.62
N ASP A 524 -20.72 19.57 9.77
CA ASP A 524 -19.38 20.15 9.72
C ASP A 524 -18.50 19.55 10.82
N GLY A 525 -17.20 19.44 10.55
CA GLY A 525 -16.24 18.84 11.48
C GLY A 525 -15.12 18.07 10.78
N GLN A 526 -14.36 17.34 11.60
CA GLN A 526 -13.22 16.54 11.19
C GLN A 526 -13.58 15.07 10.98
N TYR A 527 -13.00 14.49 9.93
CA TYR A 527 -13.19 13.09 9.58
C TYR A 527 -11.89 12.47 9.10
N ILE A 528 -11.82 11.14 9.16
CA ILE A 528 -10.67 10.37 8.70
C ILE A 528 -11.14 9.30 7.75
N LEU A 529 -10.56 9.28 6.55
CA LEU A 529 -10.76 8.23 5.57
C LEU A 529 -9.54 7.32 5.57
N VAL A 530 -9.69 6.06 5.97
CA VAL A 530 -8.59 5.11 6.10
C VAL A 530 -8.83 3.84 5.30
N LYS A 531 -7.83 3.42 4.52
CA LYS A 531 -7.83 2.10 3.88
C LYS A 531 -7.39 1.04 4.91
N ASP A 532 -8.23 0.03 5.12
CA ASP A 532 -7.95 -1.07 6.06
C ASP A 532 -6.76 -1.89 5.57
N PRO A 533 -5.73 -2.16 6.38
CA PRO A 533 -4.55 -2.92 5.94
C PRO A 533 -4.86 -4.33 5.44
N LEU A 534 -5.85 -5.01 6.02
CA LEU A 534 -6.12 -6.43 5.80
C LEU A 534 -7.32 -6.65 4.86
N LYS A 535 -8.32 -5.76 4.93
CA LYS A 535 -9.56 -5.87 4.16
C LYS A 535 -9.54 -4.95 2.93
N PRO A 536 -10.14 -5.36 1.81
CA PRO A 536 -10.26 -4.52 0.61
C PRO A 536 -11.43 -3.53 0.75
N ASN A 537 -11.34 -2.64 1.73
CA ASN A 537 -12.33 -1.60 2.01
C ASN A 537 -11.67 -0.30 2.51
N ILE A 538 -12.43 0.78 2.44
CA ILE A 538 -12.10 2.08 3.02
C ILE A 538 -13.12 2.36 4.11
N ARG A 539 -12.66 2.76 5.29
CA ARG A 539 -13.49 3.14 6.42
C ARG A 539 -13.47 4.65 6.57
N PHE A 540 -14.66 5.23 6.76
CA PHE A 540 -14.84 6.65 7.00
C PHE A 540 -15.26 6.86 8.45
N TYR A 541 -14.46 7.60 9.20
CA TYR A 541 -14.64 7.86 10.64
C TYR A 541 -14.94 9.34 10.88
N ALA A 542 -15.87 9.63 11.79
CA ALA A 542 -16.05 10.94 12.37
C ALA A 542 -15.19 11.06 13.63
N VAL A 543 -14.48 12.17 13.74
CA VAL A 543 -13.59 12.48 14.84
C VAL A 543 -14.31 13.45 15.80
N PRO A 544 -14.33 13.19 17.12
CA PRO A 544 -14.86 14.15 18.09
C PRO A 544 -13.99 15.41 18.20
N GLU A 545 -14.60 16.58 18.43
CA GLU A 545 -13.90 17.88 18.52
C GLU A 545 -12.77 17.91 19.57
N GLU A 546 -12.83 17.07 20.60
CA GLU A 546 -11.80 16.97 21.64
C GLU A 546 -10.49 16.33 21.15
N ASP A 547 -10.55 15.51 20.09
CA ASP A 547 -9.42 14.81 19.49
C ASP A 547 -8.83 15.56 18.28
N ASP A 548 -9.29 16.78 17.99
CA ASP A 548 -8.89 17.61 16.83
C ASP A 548 -7.40 18.06 16.85
N GLY A 549 -6.67 17.75 17.94
CA GLY A 549 -5.26 18.08 18.11
C GLY A 549 -4.32 17.02 17.54
N ASP A 550 -3.68 17.36 16.43
CA ASP A 550 -2.47 16.70 15.90
C ASP A 550 -2.60 15.17 15.71
N PHE A 551 -3.26 14.77 14.62
CA PHE A 551 -3.08 13.44 14.01
C PHE A 551 -1.68 13.35 13.40
N GLN A 552 -0.64 13.48 14.23
CA GLN A 552 0.72 13.19 13.81
C GLN A 552 0.74 11.73 13.38
N ALA A 553 1.04 11.50 12.09
CA ALA A 553 1.46 10.19 11.65
C ALA A 553 2.59 9.77 12.61
N LYS A 554 2.45 8.62 13.27
CA LYS A 554 3.54 8.08 14.10
C LYS A 554 4.75 7.90 13.17
N GLU A 555 5.76 8.76 13.36
CA GLU A 555 6.99 8.86 12.56
C GLU A 555 7.67 7.50 12.27
#